data_AF-A0A832HIE4-F1
#
_entry.id   AF-A0A832HIE4-F1
#
_cell.length_a   1.000
_cell.length_b   1.000
_cell.length_c   1.000
_cell.angle_alpha   90.00
_cell.angle_beta   90.00
_cell.angle_gamma   90.00
#
_symmetry.space_group_name_H-M   'P 1'
#
loop_
_entity.id
_entity.type
_entity.pdbx_description
1 polymer ?
#
loop_
_entity_poly.entity_id
_entity_poly.type
_entity_poly.pdbx_seq_one_letter_code
_entity_poly.pdbx_strand_id
1 'polypeptide(L)'
;MKCMMIVAAVMVTATAAFAAEPSTPKDATLKATLTSKKESYVLDPAQQGEAFRKKIADAKEKGEAMPKPPAVEMVLTVTNTGKKDITLQIGGDESRIMLALEGKGAVSVQTNMMMTMDYRMGTPTKLAPGKSTEIKITSLAYGTRNISDYAYWTEPGEYTLTATLTAQTPEQEQGVTIVSEPLKVKVEAKK
;
A
#
# COMPACT_ATOMS: atom_id res chain seq x y z
N MET A 1 -10.27 33.55 -60.67
CA MET A 1 -11.25 32.68 -59.97
C MET A 1 -10.59 31.37 -59.57
N LYS A 2 -10.17 31.24 -58.30
CA LYS A 2 -10.26 30.02 -57.49
C LYS A 2 -9.73 30.34 -56.11
N CYS A 3 -10.67 30.50 -55.20
CA CYS A 3 -10.50 30.77 -53.78
C CYS A 3 -9.91 29.54 -53.07
N MET A 4 -8.95 29.81 -52.19
CA MET A 4 -9.04 29.53 -50.75
C MET A 4 -9.44 28.10 -50.36
N MET A 5 -8.46 27.26 -50.00
CA MET A 5 -8.68 26.12 -49.11
C MET A 5 -8.18 26.48 -47.71
N ILE A 6 -9.13 26.44 -46.77
CA ILE A 6 -9.00 26.65 -45.34
C ILE A 6 -8.37 25.41 -44.73
N VAL A 7 -7.25 25.56 -44.02
CA VAL A 7 -6.68 24.50 -43.16
C VAL A 7 -7.34 24.63 -41.79
N ALA A 8 -8.23 23.70 -41.46
CA ALA A 8 -8.80 23.55 -40.12
C ALA A 8 -7.82 22.74 -39.26
N ALA A 9 -7.17 23.41 -38.30
CA ALA A 9 -6.37 22.75 -37.27
C ALA A 9 -7.30 22.19 -36.20
N VAL A 10 -7.47 20.87 -36.16
CA VAL A 10 -8.13 20.17 -35.07
C VAL A 10 -7.15 20.06 -33.90
N MET A 11 -7.33 20.89 -32.88
CA MET A 11 -6.70 20.67 -31.57
C MET A 11 -7.45 19.56 -30.85
N VAL A 12 -6.86 18.36 -30.81
CA VAL A 12 -7.26 17.32 -29.84
C VAL A 12 -6.60 17.69 -28.52
N THR A 13 -7.42 18.13 -27.56
CA THR A 13 -7.01 18.33 -26.18
C THR A 13 -6.82 16.96 -25.53
N ALA A 14 -5.57 16.63 -25.20
CA ALA A 14 -5.26 15.48 -24.37
C ALA A 14 -5.76 15.76 -22.94
N THR A 15 -6.81 15.07 -22.51
CA THR A 15 -7.19 14.99 -21.09
C THR A 15 -6.14 14.14 -20.37
N ALA A 16 -5.19 14.80 -19.73
CA ALA A 16 -4.32 14.15 -18.77
C ALA A 16 -5.17 13.63 -17.61
N ALA A 17 -5.22 12.31 -17.46
CA ALA A 17 -5.72 11.67 -16.25
C ALA A 17 -4.88 12.18 -15.06
N PHE A 18 -5.54 12.71 -14.04
CA PHE A 18 -4.93 12.97 -12.75
C PHE A 18 -4.55 11.63 -12.11
N ALA A 19 -3.40 11.09 -12.48
CA ALA A 19 -2.62 10.30 -11.54
C ALA A 19 -2.14 11.30 -10.49
N ALA A 20 -2.79 11.29 -9.32
CA ALA A 20 -2.26 12.03 -8.17
C ALA A 20 -0.85 11.51 -7.91
N GLU A 21 0.15 12.31 -8.26
CA GLU A 21 1.53 12.05 -7.89
C GLU A 21 1.57 11.90 -6.37
N PRO A 22 2.27 10.89 -5.82
CA PRO A 22 2.49 10.80 -4.39
C PRO A 22 3.26 12.04 -3.96
N SER A 23 2.54 13.04 -3.47
CA SER A 23 3.13 14.23 -2.87
C SER A 23 3.68 13.80 -1.53
N THR A 24 4.94 13.38 -1.51
CA THR A 24 5.71 13.41 -0.28
C THR A 24 5.69 14.87 0.17
N PRO A 25 5.11 15.21 1.34
CA PRO A 25 5.15 16.59 1.79
C PRO A 25 6.61 17.00 1.86
N LYS A 26 7.00 18.05 1.12
CA LYS A 26 8.39 18.55 1.06
C LYS A 26 8.94 18.98 2.44
N ASP A 27 8.07 19.03 3.46
CA ASP A 27 8.38 19.31 4.87
C ASP A 27 7.99 18.15 5.81
N ALA A 28 8.00 16.90 5.33
CA ALA A 28 7.62 15.74 6.13
C ALA A 28 8.57 15.57 7.33
N THR A 29 8.10 16.00 8.51
CA THR A 29 8.70 15.77 9.83
C THR A 29 8.65 14.31 10.27
N LEU A 30 8.11 13.42 9.42
CA LEU A 30 8.01 11.99 9.62
C LEU A 30 8.65 11.28 8.43
N LYS A 31 9.55 10.34 8.71
CA LYS A 31 10.13 9.43 7.72
C LYS A 31 9.61 8.02 7.97
N ALA A 32 9.18 7.33 6.91
CA ALA A 32 8.86 5.91 6.96
C ALA A 32 9.97 5.07 6.32
N THR A 33 10.25 3.91 6.89
CA THR A 33 11.19 2.92 6.35
C THR A 33 10.58 1.54 6.49
N LEU A 34 10.43 0.84 5.37
CA LEU A 34 9.92 -0.53 5.34
C LEU A 34 11.10 -1.49 5.31
N THR A 35 11.13 -2.44 6.24
CA THR A 35 12.20 -3.44 6.33
C THR A 35 11.62 -4.84 6.39
N SER A 36 12.35 -5.82 5.84
CA SER A 36 12.03 -7.24 5.97
C SER A 36 13.00 -7.88 6.97
N LYS A 37 12.48 -8.74 7.84
CA LYS A 37 13.30 -9.60 8.71
C LYS A 37 13.85 -10.82 7.98
N LYS A 38 13.32 -11.11 6.80
CA LYS A 38 13.75 -12.21 5.93
C LYS A 38 14.43 -11.68 4.68
N GLU A 39 15.48 -12.37 4.25
CA GLU A 39 16.16 -12.10 2.98
C GLU A 39 15.31 -12.51 1.78
N SER A 40 14.53 -13.59 1.92
CA SER A 40 13.62 -14.08 0.89
C SER A 40 12.35 -14.70 1.48
N TYR A 41 11.32 -14.81 0.65
CA TYR A 41 10.08 -15.52 0.94
C TYR A 41 9.90 -16.69 -0.02
N VAL A 42 9.35 -17.80 0.46
CA VAL A 42 9.05 -18.96 -0.39
C VAL A 42 7.66 -18.81 -0.97
N LEU A 43 7.52 -18.90 -2.28
CA LEU A 43 6.25 -18.98 -2.97
C LEU A 43 5.57 -20.30 -2.64
N ASP A 44 4.36 -20.23 -2.10
CA ASP A 44 3.51 -21.40 -1.95
C ASP A 44 3.11 -21.92 -3.34
N PRO A 45 3.39 -23.18 -3.69
CA PRO A 45 2.97 -23.75 -4.98
C PRO A 45 1.47 -23.62 -5.25
N ALA A 46 0.63 -23.59 -4.21
CA ALA A 46 -0.82 -23.40 -4.35
C ALA A 46 -1.20 -21.96 -4.76
N GLN A 47 -0.26 -21.01 -4.63
CA GLN A 47 -0.44 -19.59 -4.95
C GLN A 47 0.27 -19.17 -6.26
N GLN A 48 0.82 -20.15 -7.00
CA GLN A 48 1.61 -19.88 -8.18
C GLN A 48 0.77 -19.83 -9.47
N GLY A 49 1.15 -18.92 -10.37
CA GLY A 49 0.76 -18.93 -11.77
C GLY A 49 -0.65 -18.41 -12.06
N GLU A 50 -1.02 -18.55 -13.32
CA GLU A 50 -2.26 -18.01 -13.87
C GLU A 50 -3.52 -18.64 -13.25
N ALA A 51 -3.48 -19.94 -12.94
CA ALA A 51 -4.59 -20.63 -12.30
C ALA A 51 -4.96 -19.99 -10.94
N PHE A 52 -3.97 -19.60 -10.15
CA PHE A 52 -4.21 -18.92 -8.88
C PHE A 52 -4.71 -17.48 -9.09
N ARG A 53 -4.16 -16.74 -10.06
CA ARG A 53 -4.67 -15.40 -10.42
C ARG A 53 -6.13 -15.44 -10.85
N LYS A 54 -6.52 -16.45 -11.65
CA LYS A 54 -7.91 -16.69 -12.01
C LYS A 54 -8.77 -16.99 -10.80
N LYS A 55 -8.30 -17.83 -9.87
CA LYS A 55 -9.01 -18.09 -8.61
C LYS A 55 -9.28 -16.82 -7.80
N ILE A 56 -8.34 -15.88 -7.74
CA ILE A 56 -8.53 -14.57 -7.09
C ILE A 56 -9.63 -13.77 -7.80
N ALA A 57 -9.59 -13.71 -9.13
CA ALA A 57 -10.58 -12.99 -9.93
C ALA A 57 -11.99 -13.60 -9.75
N ASP A 58 -12.12 -14.92 -9.85
CA ASP A 58 -13.39 -15.64 -9.69
C ASP A 58 -13.95 -15.43 -8.27
N ALA A 59 -13.10 -15.49 -7.23
CA ALA A 59 -13.53 -15.25 -5.86
C ALA A 59 -14.05 -13.82 -5.67
N LYS A 60 -13.39 -12.82 -6.29
CA LYS A 60 -13.84 -11.44 -6.28
C LYS A 60 -15.22 -11.28 -6.92
N GLU A 61 -15.39 -11.85 -8.10
CA GLU A 61 -16.62 -11.73 -8.89
C GLU A 61 -17.81 -12.40 -8.18
N LYS A 62 -17.58 -13.56 -7.58
CA LYS A 62 -18.63 -14.33 -6.89
C LYS A 62 -18.90 -13.89 -5.46
N GLY A 63 -18.12 -12.94 -4.94
CA GLY A 63 -18.23 -12.54 -3.53
C GLY A 63 -17.77 -13.62 -2.55
N GLU A 64 -16.94 -14.56 -2.99
CA GLU A 64 -16.42 -15.65 -2.17
C GLU A 64 -15.27 -15.17 -1.27
N ALA A 65 -14.91 -16.01 -0.29
CA ALA A 65 -13.77 -15.75 0.57
C ALA A 65 -12.47 -15.72 -0.26
N MET A 66 -11.72 -14.63 -0.12
CA MET A 66 -10.41 -14.50 -0.76
C MET A 66 -9.43 -15.55 -0.22
N PRO A 67 -8.50 -16.06 -1.06
CA PRO A 67 -7.37 -16.84 -0.57
C PRO A 67 -6.62 -16.10 0.54
N LYS A 68 -5.94 -16.85 1.43
CA LYS A 68 -5.14 -16.22 2.47
C LYS A 68 -3.95 -15.48 1.82
N PRO A 69 -3.69 -14.21 2.19
CA PRO A 69 -2.54 -13.49 1.69
C PRO A 69 -1.24 -14.11 2.20
N PRO A 70 -0.11 -13.95 1.49
CA PRO A 70 1.18 -14.44 1.95
C PRO A 70 1.54 -13.89 3.32
N ALA A 71 2.03 -14.76 4.20
CA ALA A 71 2.59 -14.37 5.48
C ALA A 71 3.96 -13.72 5.29
N VAL A 72 4.20 -12.61 5.97
CA VAL A 72 5.46 -11.86 5.90
C VAL A 72 5.95 -11.49 7.28
N GLU A 73 7.23 -11.12 7.38
CA GLU A 73 7.80 -10.60 8.62
C GLU A 73 8.47 -9.27 8.32
N MET A 74 7.64 -8.26 8.13
CA MET A 74 8.08 -6.91 7.77
C MET A 74 7.74 -5.92 8.88
N VAL A 75 8.50 -4.83 8.92
CA VAL A 75 8.32 -3.76 9.89
C VAL A 75 8.34 -2.43 9.17
N LEU A 76 7.26 -1.67 9.32
CA LEU A 76 7.19 -0.28 8.93
C LEU A 76 7.63 0.56 10.13
N THR A 77 8.81 1.15 10.03
CA THR A 77 9.34 2.06 11.05
C THR A 77 9.00 3.48 10.67
N VAL A 78 8.33 4.21 11.58
CA VAL A 78 7.99 5.62 11.41
C VAL A 78 8.82 6.43 12.41
N THR A 79 9.60 7.38 11.91
CA THR A 79 10.53 8.19 12.70
C THR A 79 10.16 9.66 12.61
N ASN A 80 10.06 10.33 13.75
CA ASN A 80 9.95 11.78 13.81
C ASN A 80 11.32 12.43 13.56
N THR A 81 11.50 13.00 12.39
CA THR A 81 12.70 13.75 11.97
C THR A 81 12.57 15.25 12.24
N GLY A 82 11.41 15.69 12.75
CA GLY A 82 11.14 17.07 13.13
C GLY A 82 11.72 17.47 14.49
N LYS A 83 11.31 18.66 14.95
CA LYS A 83 11.79 19.29 16.19
C LYS A 83 10.75 19.34 17.32
N LYS A 84 9.52 18.90 17.04
CA LYS A 84 8.41 18.89 18.00
C LYS A 84 7.89 17.48 18.17
N ASP A 85 7.28 17.21 19.32
CA ASP A 85 6.55 15.98 19.54
C ASP A 85 5.36 15.88 18.56
N ILE A 86 5.08 14.66 18.09
CA ILE A 86 3.93 14.35 17.21
C ILE A 86 3.22 13.14 17.79
N THR A 87 1.89 13.14 17.80
CA THR A 87 1.10 11.98 18.23
C THR A 87 0.39 11.36 17.03
N LEU A 88 0.65 10.09 16.75
CA LEU A 88 -0.02 9.33 15.70
C LEU A 88 -1.06 8.39 16.29
N GLN A 89 -2.28 8.39 15.78
CA GLN A 89 -3.23 7.32 16.07
C GLN A 89 -2.90 6.12 15.18
N ILE A 90 -2.55 4.97 15.78
CA ILE A 90 -2.09 3.77 15.04
C ILE A 90 -2.94 2.56 15.42
N GLY A 91 -3.33 1.76 14.41
CA GLY A 91 -4.00 0.47 14.59
C GLY A 91 -5.52 0.51 14.68
N GLY A 92 -6.11 1.71 14.70
CA GLY A 92 -7.55 1.94 14.64
C GLY A 92 -8.01 2.42 13.27
N ASP A 93 -9.28 2.83 13.18
CA ASP A 93 -9.92 3.34 11.97
C ASP A 93 -9.37 4.72 11.55
N GLU A 94 -8.68 5.42 12.45
CA GLU A 94 -7.93 6.65 12.19
C GLU A 94 -6.64 6.42 11.39
N SER A 95 -6.28 5.16 11.19
CA SER A 95 -5.03 4.78 10.54
C SER A 95 -5.24 3.73 9.47
N ARG A 96 -4.44 3.81 8.42
CA ARG A 96 -4.48 2.89 7.30
C ARG A 96 -3.08 2.68 6.75
N ILE A 97 -2.71 1.42 6.57
CA ILE A 97 -1.52 1.05 5.80
C ILE A 97 -2.00 0.60 4.43
N MET A 98 -1.44 1.17 3.37
CA MET A 98 -1.58 0.70 2.01
C MET A 98 -0.28 0.07 1.55
N LEU A 99 -0.37 -1.04 0.82
CA LEU A 99 0.79 -1.70 0.23
C LEU A 99 0.67 -1.64 -1.29
N ALA A 100 1.72 -1.10 -1.93
CA ALA A 100 1.89 -1.17 -3.37
C ALA A 100 2.94 -2.24 -3.67
N LEU A 101 2.49 -3.38 -4.21
CA LEU A 101 3.33 -4.50 -4.62
C LEU A 101 3.49 -4.48 -6.14
N GLU A 102 4.73 -4.44 -6.59
CA GLU A 102 5.09 -4.47 -8.01
C GLU A 102 6.05 -5.61 -8.28
N GLY A 103 5.94 -6.23 -9.45
CA GLY A 103 6.76 -7.37 -9.84
C GLY A 103 6.01 -8.31 -10.77
N LYS A 104 6.73 -9.29 -11.32
CA LYS A 104 6.13 -10.28 -12.22
C LYS A 104 5.11 -11.11 -11.44
N GLY A 105 3.84 -11.02 -11.81
CA GLY A 105 2.77 -11.77 -11.13
C GLY A 105 2.35 -11.15 -9.79
N ALA A 106 2.67 -9.89 -9.53
CA ALA A 106 2.06 -9.14 -8.44
C ALA A 106 0.55 -8.96 -8.70
N VAL A 107 -0.26 -9.21 -7.68
CA VAL A 107 -1.72 -9.03 -7.73
C VAL A 107 -2.16 -8.33 -6.45
N SER A 108 -2.91 -7.23 -6.60
CA SER A 108 -3.61 -6.56 -5.49
C SER A 108 -5.10 -6.64 -5.71
N VAL A 109 -5.85 -6.96 -4.65
CA VAL A 109 -7.30 -7.13 -4.73
C VAL A 109 -7.98 -6.64 -3.46
N GLN A 110 -9.06 -5.89 -3.64
CA GLN A 110 -9.96 -5.53 -2.56
C GLN A 110 -10.81 -6.75 -2.17
N THR A 111 -10.93 -7.00 -0.86
CA THR A 111 -11.73 -8.08 -0.30
C THR A 111 -13.17 -7.62 -0.07
N ASN A 112 -14.12 -8.55 -0.13
CA ASN A 112 -15.53 -8.30 0.20
C ASN A 112 -15.83 -8.59 1.68
N MET A 113 -14.86 -8.35 2.57
CA MET A 113 -15.02 -8.66 3.99
C MET A 113 -16.06 -7.72 4.62
N MET A 114 -17.11 -8.30 5.20
CA MET A 114 -18.07 -7.54 5.98
C MET A 114 -17.38 -7.02 7.25
N MET A 115 -17.36 -5.71 7.41
CA MET A 115 -16.86 -5.05 8.61
C MET A 115 -18.03 -4.62 9.48
N THR A 116 -17.86 -4.79 10.78
CA THR A 116 -18.75 -4.21 11.77
C THR A 116 -18.60 -2.69 11.79
N MET A 117 -19.71 -1.98 11.99
CA MET A 117 -19.78 -0.51 11.96
C MET A 117 -19.31 0.16 13.27
N ASP A 118 -18.85 -0.62 14.26
CA ASP A 118 -18.22 -0.07 15.47
C ASP A 118 -16.97 0.70 15.09
N TYR A 119 -16.81 1.91 15.62
CA TYR A 119 -15.58 2.67 15.46
C TYR A 119 -14.51 2.11 16.38
N ARG A 120 -13.32 1.81 15.84
CA ARG A 120 -12.19 1.30 16.62
C ARG A 120 -11.12 2.37 16.73
N MET A 121 -11.01 2.94 17.93
CA MET A 121 -10.00 3.97 18.20
C MET A 121 -8.59 3.38 18.19
N GLY A 122 -7.69 4.06 17.50
CA GLY A 122 -6.28 3.75 17.45
C GLY A 122 -5.57 3.98 18.78
N THR A 123 -4.35 3.47 18.88
CA THR A 123 -3.48 3.74 20.02
C THR A 123 -2.73 5.06 19.78
N PRO A 124 -2.87 6.07 20.66
CA PRO A 124 -2.11 7.30 20.56
C PRO A 124 -0.64 7.02 20.81
N THR A 125 0.17 7.18 19.77
CA THR A 125 1.61 6.90 19.78
C THR A 125 2.37 8.20 19.69
N LYS A 126 2.89 8.65 20.83
CA LYS A 126 3.69 9.88 20.92
C LYS A 126 5.13 9.62 20.45
N LEU A 127 5.57 10.40 19.46
CA LEU A 127 6.92 10.39 18.91
C LEU A 127 7.61 11.72 19.21
N ALA A 128 8.55 11.71 20.16
CA ALA A 128 9.46 12.84 20.35
C ALA A 128 10.44 12.99 19.17
N PRO A 129 11.10 14.13 18.99
CA PRO A 129 12.15 14.33 17.99
C PRO A 129 13.20 13.20 18.01
N GLY A 130 13.47 12.62 16.84
CA GLY A 130 14.42 11.53 16.65
C GLY A 130 13.92 10.16 17.14
N LYS A 131 12.69 10.04 17.65
CA LYS A 131 12.13 8.75 18.08
C LYS A 131 11.32 8.09 16.97
N SER A 132 11.25 6.76 17.08
CA SER A 132 10.57 5.91 16.11
C SER A 132 9.57 4.99 16.78
N THR A 133 8.56 4.58 16.01
CA THR A 133 7.65 3.48 16.34
C THR A 133 7.70 2.44 15.24
N GLU A 134 7.45 1.18 15.60
CA GLU A 134 7.44 0.04 14.70
C GLU A 134 6.02 -0.50 14.54
N ILE A 135 5.59 -0.62 13.28
CA ILE A 135 4.31 -1.25 12.94
C ILE A 135 4.63 -2.57 12.23
N LYS A 136 4.28 -3.68 12.88
CA LYS A 136 4.53 -5.02 12.35
C LYS A 136 3.54 -5.32 11.22
N ILE A 137 4.05 -5.77 10.10
CA ILE A 137 3.29 -6.28 8.97
C ILE A 137 3.57 -7.79 8.90
N THR A 138 2.55 -8.58 9.25
CA THR A 138 2.66 -10.05 9.41
C THR A 138 2.07 -10.82 8.23
N SER A 139 1.35 -10.13 7.35
CA SER A 139 0.84 -10.65 6.07
C SER A 139 0.73 -9.51 5.07
N LEU A 140 0.65 -9.83 3.78
CA LEU A 140 0.30 -8.86 2.72
C LEU A 140 -1.20 -8.51 2.72
N ALA A 141 -1.77 -8.36 3.91
CA ALA A 141 -3.10 -7.86 4.16
C ALA A 141 -2.99 -6.42 4.65
N TYR A 142 -3.76 -5.52 4.06
CA TYR A 142 -3.65 -4.09 4.29
C TYR A 142 -5.00 -3.40 4.10
N GLY A 143 -4.98 -2.07 4.11
CA GLY A 143 -6.16 -1.24 4.02
C GLY A 143 -6.84 -1.08 5.38
N THR A 144 -8.16 -0.99 5.38
CA THR A 144 -8.96 -0.78 6.60
C THR A 144 -8.80 -1.98 7.52
N ARG A 145 -8.33 -1.72 8.76
CA ARG A 145 -8.08 -2.74 9.79
C ARG A 145 -7.20 -3.91 9.32
N ASN A 146 -6.36 -3.69 8.30
CA ASN A 146 -5.53 -4.70 7.64
C ASN A 146 -6.30 -5.87 7.01
N ILE A 147 -7.55 -5.65 6.59
CA ILE A 147 -8.40 -6.71 6.05
C ILE A 147 -9.13 -6.38 4.75
N SER A 148 -9.18 -5.10 4.34
CA SER A 148 -9.93 -4.70 3.15
C SER A 148 -9.23 -5.01 1.85
N ASP A 149 -7.92 -5.23 1.86
CA ASP A 149 -7.12 -5.42 0.64
C ASP A 149 -6.02 -6.44 0.88
N TYR A 150 -5.83 -7.34 -0.09
CA TYR A 150 -4.77 -8.36 -0.09
C TYR A 150 -3.86 -8.17 -1.31
N ALA A 151 -2.56 -8.35 -1.10
CA ALA A 151 -1.57 -8.46 -2.18
C ALA A 151 -0.98 -9.88 -2.23
N TYR A 152 -0.56 -10.30 -3.42
CA TYR A 152 0.03 -11.61 -3.68
C TYR A 152 1.19 -11.49 -4.65
N TRP A 153 2.25 -12.24 -4.39
CA TRP A 153 3.22 -12.66 -5.40
C TRP A 153 2.78 -14.03 -5.95
N THR A 154 2.66 -14.14 -7.26
CA THR A 154 2.21 -15.39 -7.92
C THR A 154 3.28 -16.03 -8.79
N GLU A 155 4.47 -15.45 -8.84
CA GLU A 155 5.64 -16.00 -9.53
C GLU A 155 6.88 -15.83 -8.65
N PRO A 156 7.90 -16.71 -8.76
CA PRO A 156 9.20 -16.43 -8.16
C PRO A 156 9.87 -15.26 -8.90
N GLY A 157 10.63 -14.45 -8.17
CA GLY A 157 11.35 -13.31 -8.73
C GLY A 157 11.61 -12.19 -7.72
N GLU A 158 12.04 -11.06 -8.24
CA GLU A 158 12.18 -9.82 -7.49
C GLU A 158 10.87 -9.03 -7.53
N TYR A 159 10.51 -8.49 -6.37
CA TYR A 159 9.37 -7.62 -6.18
C TYR A 159 9.82 -6.33 -5.50
N THR A 160 9.07 -5.26 -5.75
CA THR A 160 9.20 -4.00 -5.05
C THR A 160 7.95 -3.79 -4.21
N LEU A 161 8.12 -3.48 -2.94
CA LEU A 161 7.04 -3.20 -2.01
C LEU A 161 7.20 -1.81 -1.41
N THR A 162 6.17 -0.99 -1.54
CA THR A 162 6.09 0.33 -0.91
C THR A 162 4.93 0.35 0.06
N ALA A 163 5.16 0.86 1.27
CA ALA A 163 4.12 1.04 2.27
C ALA A 163 3.77 2.53 2.41
N THR A 164 2.48 2.82 2.44
CA THR A 164 1.95 4.16 2.74
C THR A 164 1.15 4.08 4.03
N LEU A 165 1.55 4.83 5.05
CA LEU A 165 0.77 5.02 6.26
C LEU A 165 0.01 6.34 6.16
N THR A 166 -1.31 6.27 6.28
CA THR A 166 -2.16 7.43 6.61
C THR A 166 -2.58 7.30 8.07
N ALA A 167 -2.44 8.35 8.85
CA ALA A 167 -2.81 8.36 10.27
C ALA A 167 -3.32 9.74 10.71
N GLN A 168 -4.31 9.80 11.58
CA GLN A 168 -4.70 11.06 12.21
C GLN A 168 -3.68 11.48 13.27
N THR A 169 -3.51 12.79 13.39
CA THR A 169 -2.73 13.46 14.44
C THR A 169 -3.64 14.43 15.17
N PRO A 170 -3.77 14.38 16.51
CA PRO A 170 -4.53 15.37 17.26
C PRO A 170 -4.06 16.82 17.03
N GLU A 171 -2.79 17.01 16.64
CA GLU A 171 -2.18 18.31 16.43
C GLU A 171 -2.48 18.93 15.05
N GLN A 172 -3.07 18.18 14.11
CA GLN A 172 -3.39 18.66 12.76
C GLN A 172 -4.80 18.23 12.36
N GLU A 173 -5.59 19.15 11.81
CA GLU A 173 -6.95 18.84 11.33
C GLU A 173 -6.95 17.85 10.16
N GLN A 174 -5.91 17.90 9.33
CA GLN A 174 -5.67 16.94 8.27
C GLN A 174 -4.68 15.89 8.79
N GLY A 175 -5.06 14.61 8.71
CA GLY A 175 -4.16 13.51 9.04
C GLY A 175 -2.90 13.53 8.17
N VAL A 176 -1.86 12.83 8.63
CA VAL A 176 -0.60 12.72 7.91
C VAL A 176 -0.61 11.51 6.98
N THR A 177 0.04 11.63 5.82
CA THR A 177 0.33 10.51 4.92
C THR A 177 1.83 10.43 4.69
N ILE A 178 2.40 9.25 4.90
CA ILE A 178 3.84 9.01 4.90
C ILE A 178 4.10 7.77 4.04
N VAL A 179 4.97 7.91 3.05
CA VAL A 179 5.33 6.84 2.13
C VAL A 179 6.73 6.34 2.48
N SER A 180 6.91 5.02 2.55
CA SER A 180 8.22 4.42 2.75
C SER A 180 9.07 4.52 1.50
N GLU A 181 10.39 4.43 1.66
CA GLU A 181 11.25 4.06 0.54
C GLU A 181 10.84 2.65 0.03
N PRO A 182 10.97 2.36 -1.28
CA PRO A 182 10.64 1.05 -1.82
C PRO A 182 11.57 -0.05 -1.28
N LEU A 183 10.99 -1.14 -0.77
CA LEU A 183 11.71 -2.32 -0.32
C LEU A 183 11.77 -3.36 -1.44
N LYS A 184 12.97 -3.79 -1.81
CA LYS A 184 13.15 -4.95 -2.69
C LYS A 184 12.95 -6.23 -1.89
N VAL A 185 12.15 -7.15 -2.44
CA VAL A 185 11.82 -8.42 -1.83
C VAL A 185 12.09 -9.53 -2.84
N LYS A 186 12.82 -10.56 -2.42
CA LYS A 186 13.05 -11.75 -3.22
C LYS A 186 12.04 -12.83 -2.87
N VAL A 187 11.37 -13.39 -3.88
CA VAL A 187 10.46 -14.53 -3.74
C VAL A 187 11.03 -15.71 -4.50
N GLU A 188 11.21 -16.83 -3.81
CA GLU A 188 11.82 -18.03 -4.36
C GLU A 188 10.78 -19.13 -4.57
N ALA A 189 10.96 -19.93 -5.62
CA ALA A 189 10.16 -21.14 -5.78
C ALA A 189 10.47 -22.11 -4.65
N LYS A 190 9.45 -22.83 -4.17
CA LYS A 190 9.67 -23.94 -3.26
C LYS A 190 10.49 -25.03 -3.97
N LYS A 191 11.59 -25.44 -3.35
CA LYS A 191 12.43 -26.56 -3.82
C LYS A 191 11.72 -27.89 -3.61
#